data_AF-A0A2V7BVP5-F1
#
_entry.id   AF-A0A2V7BVP5-F1
#
_cell.length_a   1.000
_cell.length_b   1.000
_cell.length_c   1.000
_cell.angle_alpha   90.00
_cell.angle_beta   90.00
_cell.angle_gamma   90.00
#
_symmetry.space_group_name_H-M   'P 1'
#
loop_
_entity.id
_entity.type
_entity.pdbx_description
1 polymer ?
#
loop_
_entity_poly.entity_id
_entity_poly.type
_entity_poly.pdbx_seq_one_letter_code
_entity_poly.pdbx_strand_id
1 'polypeptide(L)'
;MAVSLVMLVSFDIDGTLEIGEPPGIVSIAMVRQAKQRGYLIGSCSDRPIRYQQDMWQRLGIAADFTVLKHRLADIKARFAAAAYYHIGDTDVDDHYATVAGFRFLKADAAAHRAWSVELFAE
;
A
#
# COMPACT_ATOMS: atom_id res chain seq x y z
N MET A 1 -2.88 -24.40 15.84
CA MET A 1 -3.57 -23.18 15.36
C MET A 1 -2.60 -22.46 14.43
N ALA A 2 -2.79 -22.54 13.11
CA ALA A 2 -1.97 -21.76 12.18
C ALA A 2 -2.39 -20.30 12.32
N VAL A 3 -1.51 -19.46 12.88
CA VAL A 3 -1.70 -18.02 12.82
C VAL A 3 -1.59 -17.65 11.34
N SER A 4 -2.70 -17.24 10.73
CA SER A 4 -2.64 -16.65 9.39
C SER A 4 -1.81 -15.37 9.50
N LEU A 5 -0.61 -15.37 8.92
CA LEU A 5 0.30 -14.22 8.89
C LEU A 5 -0.16 -13.27 7.79
N VAL A 6 -1.33 -12.64 7.98
CA VAL A 6 -1.87 -11.68 7.02
C VAL A 6 -0.90 -10.50 6.92
N MET A 7 -0.45 -10.19 5.71
CA MET A 7 0.37 -9.01 5.43
C MET A 7 -0.55 -7.83 5.15
N LEU A 8 -0.13 -6.63 5.56
CA LEU A 8 -0.82 -5.39 5.20
C LEU A 8 0.09 -4.53 4.34
N VAL A 9 -0.42 -4.13 3.17
CA VAL A 9 0.28 -3.24 2.24
C VAL A 9 -0.55 -1.99 2.00
N SER A 10 -0.01 -0.86 2.45
CA SER A 10 -0.54 0.46 2.15
C SER A 10 0.18 1.05 0.94
N PHE A 11 -0.56 1.66 0.03
CA PHE A 11 -0.01 2.32 -1.15
C PHE A 11 -0.27 3.83 -1.09
N ASP A 12 0.74 4.65 -1.35
CA ASP A 12 0.48 5.97 -1.91
C ASP A 12 -0.14 5.84 -3.33
N ILE A 13 -0.57 6.94 -3.95
CA ILE A 13 -1.24 6.94 -5.25
C ILE A 13 -0.34 7.56 -6.31
N ASP A 14 -0.03 8.85 -6.16
CA ASP A 14 0.65 9.64 -7.20
C ASP A 14 2.15 9.32 -7.17
N GLY A 15 2.77 9.08 -8.33
CA GLY A 15 4.15 8.58 -8.42
C GLY A 15 4.34 7.12 -7.98
N THR A 16 3.31 6.48 -7.41
CA THR A 16 3.38 5.13 -6.84
C THR A 16 2.59 4.10 -7.65
N LEU A 17 1.28 4.28 -7.80
CA LEU A 17 0.44 3.39 -8.61
C LEU A 17 0.53 3.77 -10.09
N GLU A 18 0.42 2.79 -10.99
CA GLU A 18 0.44 3.03 -12.46
C GLU A 18 -0.69 3.97 -12.96
N ILE A 19 -1.70 4.21 -12.11
CA ILE A 19 -2.82 5.11 -12.39
C ILE A 19 -2.71 6.46 -11.65
N GLY A 20 -1.62 6.69 -10.92
CA GLY A 20 -1.35 7.96 -10.24
C GLY A 20 -1.05 9.09 -11.24
N GLU A 21 -0.93 10.31 -10.73
CA GLU A 21 -0.53 11.50 -11.50
C GLU A 21 0.66 12.20 -10.79
N PRO A 22 1.91 11.96 -11.23
CA PRO A 22 2.29 11.15 -12.40
C PRO A 22 2.13 9.64 -12.16
N PRO A 23 2.07 8.80 -13.22
CA PRO A 23 2.04 7.34 -13.09
C PRO A 23 3.29 6.78 -12.39
N GLY A 24 3.09 5.80 -11.50
CA GLY A 24 4.16 5.09 -10.80
C GLY A 24 4.41 3.67 -11.29
N ILE A 25 5.33 2.97 -10.60
CA ILE A 25 5.81 1.62 -11.00
C ILE A 25 4.91 0.48 -10.51
N VAL A 26 4.04 0.71 -9.52
CA VAL A 26 3.20 -0.34 -8.94
C VAL A 26 1.97 -0.55 -9.83
N SER A 27 1.96 -1.65 -10.58
CA SER A 27 0.82 -1.99 -11.44
C SER A 27 -0.42 -2.40 -10.63
N ILE A 28 -1.60 -2.17 -11.19
CA ILE A 28 -2.85 -2.66 -10.62
C ILE A 28 -2.88 -4.19 -10.61
N ALA A 29 -2.19 -4.86 -11.54
CA ALA A 29 -2.00 -6.30 -11.52
C ALA A 29 -1.32 -6.77 -10.22
N MET A 30 -0.29 -6.07 -9.75
CA MET A 30 0.38 -6.38 -8.48
C MET A 30 -0.54 -6.14 -7.28
N VAL A 31 -1.32 -5.05 -7.29
CA VAL A 31 -2.31 -4.79 -6.21
C VAL A 31 -3.35 -5.91 -6.15
N ARG A 32 -3.83 -6.38 -7.29
CA ARG A 32 -4.74 -7.54 -7.36
C ARG A 32 -4.08 -8.81 -6.85
N GLN A 33 -2.82 -9.05 -7.21
CA GLN A 33 -2.07 -10.20 -6.76
C GLN A 33 -1.92 -10.20 -5.22
N ALA A 34 -1.62 -9.04 -4.62
CA ALA A 34 -1.61 -8.87 -3.17
C ALA A 34 -2.94 -9.28 -2.54
N LYS A 35 -4.07 -8.79 -3.10
CA LYS A 35 -5.40 -9.13 -2.60
C LYS A 35 -5.72 -10.62 -2.75
N GLN A 36 -5.33 -11.24 -3.86
CA GLN A 36 -5.52 -12.68 -4.12
C GLN A 36 -4.72 -13.55 -3.14
N ARG A 37 -3.56 -13.08 -2.67
CA ARG A 37 -2.78 -13.73 -1.60
C ARG A 37 -3.38 -13.56 -0.20
N GLY A 38 -4.49 -12.83 -0.07
CA GLY A 38 -5.14 -12.56 1.21
C GLY A 38 -4.53 -11.40 1.99
N TYR A 39 -3.74 -10.53 1.35
CA TYR A 39 -3.21 -9.34 2.01
C TYR A 39 -4.33 -8.33 2.26
N LEU A 40 -4.20 -7.59 3.36
CA LEU A 40 -4.96 -6.37 3.57
C LEU A 40 -4.33 -5.26 2.73
N ILE A 41 -5.11 -4.62 1.88
CA ILE A 41 -4.63 -3.58 0.97
C ILE A 41 -5.46 -2.33 1.07
N GLY A 42 -4.84 -1.18 0.85
CA GLY A 42 -5.54 0.09 0.83
C GLY A 42 -4.60 1.24 0.52
N SER A 43 -5.19 2.42 0.39
CA SER A 43 -4.43 3.63 0.07
C SER A 43 -4.17 4.49 1.31
N CYS A 44 -2.99 5.11 1.35
CA CYS A 44 -2.63 6.17 2.27
C CYS A 44 -2.00 7.30 1.46
N SER A 45 -2.80 8.32 1.15
CA SER A 45 -2.46 9.37 0.17
C SER A 45 -2.98 10.73 0.65
N ASP A 46 -2.43 11.81 0.10
CA ASP A 46 -2.93 13.17 0.30
C ASP A 46 -4.21 13.45 -0.50
N ARG A 47 -4.57 12.56 -1.44
CA ARG A 47 -5.86 12.60 -2.13
C ARG A 47 -7.02 12.47 -1.13
N PRO A 48 -8.12 13.23 -1.30
CA PRO A 48 -9.29 13.12 -0.44
C PRO A 48 -9.81 11.68 -0.33
N ILE A 49 -10.31 11.27 0.85
CA ILE A 49 -10.81 9.90 1.09
C ILE A 49 -11.82 9.43 0.03
N ARG A 50 -12.75 10.32 -0.37
CA ARG A 50 -13.74 10.00 -1.41
C ARG A 50 -13.08 9.71 -2.77
N TYR A 51 -12.04 10.46 -3.13
CA TYR A 51 -11.28 10.20 -4.36
C TYR A 51 -10.65 8.80 -4.30
N GLN A 52 -10.03 8.45 -3.17
CA GLN A 52 -9.41 7.13 -3.00
C GLN A 52 -10.46 6.00 -3.11
N GLN A 53 -11.63 6.17 -2.50
CA GLN A 53 -12.73 5.19 -2.56
C GLN A 53 -13.27 5.03 -3.99
N ASP A 54 -13.53 6.15 -4.68
CA ASP A 54 -14.02 6.15 -6.05
C ASP A 54 -12.99 5.49 -7.00
N MET A 55 -11.69 5.70 -6.76
CA MET A 55 -10.59 5.05 -7.50
C MET A 55 -10.66 3.52 -7.35
N TRP A 56 -10.70 3.02 -6.11
CA TRP A 56 -10.80 1.58 -5.85
C TRP A 56 -12.07 0.96 -6.44
N GLN A 57 -13.20 1.67 -6.35
CA GLN A 57 -14.46 1.24 -6.94
C GLN A 57 -14.37 1.12 -8.47
N ARG A 58 -13.80 2.12 -9.15
CA ARG A 58 -13.60 2.09 -10.61
C ARG A 58 -12.69 0.95 -11.05
N LEU A 59 -11.69 0.63 -10.24
CA LEU A 59 -10.84 -0.53 -10.46
C LEU A 59 -11.53 -1.86 -10.11
N GLY A 60 -12.71 -1.86 -9.46
CA GLY A 60 -13.31 -3.10 -8.98
C GLY A 60 -12.39 -3.85 -8.00
N ILE A 61 -11.66 -3.11 -7.17
CA ILE A 61 -10.81 -3.66 -6.11
C ILE A 61 -11.45 -3.30 -4.77
N ALA A 62 -11.76 -4.32 -3.97
CA ALA A 62 -12.24 -4.13 -2.60
C ALA A 62 -11.04 -3.83 -1.68
N ALA A 63 -10.67 -2.55 -1.60
CA ALA A 63 -9.69 -2.09 -0.62
C ALA A 63 -10.24 -2.20 0.81
N ASP A 64 -9.40 -2.63 1.74
CA ASP A 64 -9.74 -2.81 3.16
C ASP A 64 -9.75 -1.47 3.91
N PHE A 65 -9.00 -0.47 3.41
CA PHE A 65 -8.94 0.86 3.97
C PHE A 65 -8.61 1.95 2.95
N THR A 66 -9.06 3.16 3.25
CA THR A 66 -8.61 4.42 2.64
C THR A 66 -8.31 5.40 3.76
N VAL A 67 -7.10 5.97 3.77
CA VAL A 67 -6.59 6.77 4.87
C VAL A 67 -5.82 7.97 4.32
N LEU A 68 -5.81 9.10 5.04
CA LEU A 68 -4.97 10.24 4.69
C LEU A 68 -3.53 9.99 5.16
N LYS A 69 -2.53 10.49 4.43
CA LYS A 69 -1.10 10.21 4.69
C LYS A 69 -0.68 10.38 6.15
N HIS A 70 -1.07 11.49 6.76
CA HIS A 70 -0.78 11.81 8.18
C HIS A 70 -1.52 10.92 9.20
N ARG A 71 -2.41 10.02 8.77
CA ARG A 71 -3.20 9.10 9.61
C ARG A 71 -2.78 7.64 9.46
N LEU A 72 -1.66 7.34 8.78
CA LEU A 72 -1.16 5.99 8.58
C LEU A 72 -1.07 5.15 9.88
N ALA A 73 -0.73 5.79 11.00
CA ALA A 73 -0.67 5.15 12.31
C ALA A 73 -2.02 4.54 12.77
N ASP A 74 -3.16 5.07 12.33
CA ASP A 74 -4.49 4.56 12.69
C ASP A 74 -4.73 3.14 12.16
N ILE A 75 -4.03 2.74 11.09
CA ILE A 75 -4.21 1.43 10.46
C ILE A 75 -3.81 0.31 11.43
N LYS A 76 -2.71 0.47 12.19
CA LYS A 76 -2.27 -0.56 13.15
C LYS A 76 -3.22 -0.72 14.33
N ALA A 77 -4.02 0.30 14.65
CA ALA A 77 -5.06 0.21 15.66
C ALA A 77 -6.32 -0.53 15.16
N ARG A 78 -6.52 -0.60 13.83
CA ARG A 78 -7.72 -1.17 13.19
C ARG A 78 -7.50 -2.56 12.62
N PHE A 79 -6.27 -2.89 12.24
CA PHE A 79 -5.93 -4.12 11.53
C PHE A 79 -4.75 -4.82 12.19
N ALA A 80 -4.93 -6.09 12.54
CA ALA A 80 -3.85 -6.97 12.96
C ALA A 80 -3.21 -7.63 11.72
N ALA A 81 -1.91 -7.45 11.56
CA ALA A 81 -1.12 -8.04 10.49
C ALA A 81 0.25 -8.50 11.01
N ALA A 82 0.83 -9.50 10.36
CA ALA A 82 2.15 -10.02 10.68
C ALA A 82 3.26 -9.00 10.34
N ALA A 83 3.06 -8.25 9.25
CA ALA A 83 3.92 -7.15 8.86
C ALA A 83 3.11 -6.05 8.18
N TYR A 84 3.63 -4.84 8.27
CA TYR A 84 2.99 -3.62 7.79
C TYR A 84 3.95 -2.92 6.84
N TYR A 85 3.56 -2.78 5.58
CA TYR A 85 4.34 -2.13 4.54
C TYR A 85 3.61 -0.89 4.04
N HIS A 86 4.38 0.16 3.75
CA HIS A 86 3.89 1.30 3.00
C HIS A 86 4.77 1.51 1.78
N ILE A 87 4.16 1.54 0.60
CA ILE A 87 4.84 1.76 -0.68
C ILE A 87 4.55 3.18 -1.13
N GLY A 88 5.60 3.95 -1.40
CA GLY A 88 5.52 5.35 -1.81
C GLY A 88 6.78 5.80 -2.54
N ASP A 89 6.71 6.92 -3.27
CA ASP A 89 7.80 7.44 -4.10
C ASP A 89 8.53 8.64 -3.47
N THR A 90 7.97 9.24 -2.42
CA THR A 90 8.53 10.46 -1.79
C THR A 90 9.19 10.17 -0.45
N ASP A 91 9.96 11.13 0.07
CA ASP A 91 10.53 11.06 1.41
C ASP A 91 9.48 11.36 2.50
N VAL A 92 8.35 11.99 2.11
CA VAL A 92 7.19 12.20 2.97
C VAL A 92 6.53 10.85 3.29
N ASP A 93 6.44 9.96 2.30
CA ASP A 93 5.91 8.60 2.49
C ASP A 93 6.78 7.80 3.45
N ASP A 94 8.10 7.86 3.29
CA ASP A 94 9.06 7.23 4.21
C ASP A 94 8.87 7.77 5.63
N HIS A 95 8.82 9.09 5.78
CA HIS A 95 8.66 9.73 7.08
C HIS A 95 7.39 9.22 7.80
N TYR A 96 6.22 9.27 7.15
CA TYR A 96 4.98 8.84 7.78
C TYR A 96 4.92 7.33 8.01
N ALA A 97 5.49 6.52 7.10
CA ALA A 97 5.60 5.08 7.28
C ALA A 97 6.45 4.75 8.50
N THR A 98 7.64 5.32 8.58
CA THR A 98 8.60 5.08 9.66
C THR A 98 8.03 5.52 11.00
N VAL A 99 7.42 6.71 11.10
CA VAL A 99 6.76 7.20 12.33
C VAL A 99 5.59 6.30 12.74
N ALA A 100 4.83 5.77 11.78
CA ALA A 100 3.75 4.82 12.04
C ALA A 100 4.23 3.39 12.34
N GLY A 101 5.53 3.13 12.27
CA GLY A 101 6.12 1.79 12.47
C GLY A 101 5.77 0.81 11.34
N PHE A 102 5.64 1.32 10.12
CA PHE A 102 5.56 0.55 8.88
C PHE A 102 6.97 0.39 8.30
N ARG A 103 7.20 -0.70 7.58
CA ARG A 103 8.35 -0.82 6.70
C ARG A 103 8.07 -0.05 5.41
N PHE A 104 8.88 0.96 5.14
CA PHE A 104 8.79 1.71 3.90
C PHE A 104 9.44 0.94 2.74
N LEU A 105 8.77 0.93 1.59
CA LEU A 105 9.27 0.36 0.33
C LEU A 105 9.21 1.45 -0.75
N LYS A 106 10.38 1.89 -1.24
CA LYS A 106 10.46 2.95 -2.25
C LYS A 106 9.89 2.47 -3.59
N ALA A 107 9.03 3.28 -4.20
CA ALA A 107 8.41 3.03 -5.51
C ALA A 107 9.32 3.46 -6.68
N ASP A 108 10.58 3.01 -6.69
CA ASP A 108 11.51 3.23 -7.80
C ASP A 108 11.94 1.92 -8.47
N ALA A 109 12.52 2.01 -9.66
CA ALA A 109 12.88 0.84 -10.48
C ALA A 109 13.97 -0.06 -9.89
N ALA A 110 14.82 0.46 -8.99
CA ALA A 110 15.86 -0.32 -8.34
C ALA A 110 15.28 -1.06 -7.12
N ALA A 111 14.60 -0.33 -6.23
CA ALA A 111 13.97 -0.87 -5.03
C ALA A 111 12.86 -1.87 -5.38
N HIS A 112 12.04 -1.58 -6.40
CA HIS A 112 10.94 -2.43 -6.85
C HIS A 112 11.37 -3.87 -7.13
N ARG A 113 12.51 -4.08 -7.78
CA ARG A 113 13.03 -5.44 -8.07
C ARG A 113 13.35 -6.22 -6.80
N ALA A 114 13.81 -5.54 -5.75
CA ALA A 114 14.16 -6.19 -4.49
C ALA A 114 12.91 -6.54 -3.68
N TRP A 115 12.03 -5.57 -3.44
CA TRP A 115 10.88 -5.80 -2.56
C TRP A 115 9.73 -6.55 -3.23
N SER A 116 9.64 -6.54 -4.56
CA SER A 116 8.65 -7.38 -5.27
C SER A 116 8.89 -8.87 -5.03
N VAL A 117 10.15 -9.31 -4.94
CA VAL A 117 10.47 -10.69 -4.56
C VAL A 117 10.04 -10.97 -3.13
N GLU A 118 10.24 -10.03 -2.21
CA GLU A 118 9.81 -10.21 -0.81
C GLU A 118 8.29 -10.31 -0.65
N LEU A 119 7.53 -9.43 -1.31
CA LEU A 119 6.07 -9.40 -1.18
C LEU A 119 5.36 -10.40 -2.07
N PHE A 120 5.99 -10.83 -3.17
CA PHE A 120 5.31 -11.53 -4.24
C PHE A 120 6.05 -12.75 -4.80
N ALA A 121 7.13 -13.22 -4.18
CA ALA A 121 7.63 -14.57 -4.46
C ALA A 121 6.59 -15.64 -4.05
N GLU A 122 6.65 -16.80 -4.71
CA GLU A 122 5.79 -17.97 -4.46
C GLU A 122 6.16 -18.70 -3.16
#